data_AF-A0AAW0FR48-F1
#
_entry.id   AF-A0AAW0FR48-F1
#
_cell.length_a   1.000
_cell.length_b   1.000
_cell.length_c   1.000
_cell.angle_alpha   90.00
_cell.angle_beta   90.00
_cell.angle_gamma   90.00
#
_symmetry.space_group_name_H-M   'P 1'
#
loop_
_entity.id
_entity.type
_entity.pdbx_description
1 polymer ?
#
loop_
_entity_poly.entity_id
_entity_poly.type
_entity_poly.pdbx_seq_one_letter_code
_entity_poly.pdbx_strand_id
1 'polypeptide(L)'
;MKNHEASVMVRLEKTTHDRSCNGGLQEMLQMPLDVLFEIFRHLTPGDLLSLSRTSKPFRGLLMTRESSSIWKDSRGNVPDMPDRPAFLSEPAYANLCFGYHCYVRGLTTYKTLY
;
A
#
# COMPACT_ATOMS: atom_id res chain seq x y z
N MET A 1 32.80 -8.56 28.04
CA MET A 1 31.42 -8.93 27.63
C MET A 1 31.14 -8.19 26.34
N LYS A 2 31.05 -8.91 25.21
CA LYS A 2 30.96 -8.34 23.87
C LYS A 2 29.52 -8.43 23.35
N ASN A 3 28.96 -7.26 22.99
CA ASN A 3 28.19 -6.93 21.79
C ASN A 3 26.85 -7.65 21.50
N HIS A 4 25.71 -6.93 21.51
CA HIS A 4 24.61 -7.16 20.53
C HIS A 4 23.51 -6.05 20.44
N GLU A 5 23.75 -4.79 20.82
CA GLU A 5 22.69 -3.75 20.82
C GLU A 5 22.98 -2.64 19.79
N ALA A 6 23.47 -3.03 18.61
CA ALA A 6 23.71 -2.12 17.49
C ALA A 6 23.30 -2.79 16.17
N SER A 7 22.05 -3.21 16.06
CA SER A 7 21.54 -3.85 14.84
C SER A 7 20.06 -3.56 14.60
N VAL A 8 19.69 -2.28 14.47
CA VAL A 8 18.58 -1.87 13.58
C VAL A 8 18.94 -0.54 12.92
N MET A 9 20.04 -0.51 12.17
CA MET A 9 20.26 0.50 11.15
C MET A 9 21.06 -0.12 10.02
N VAL A 10 20.41 -0.75 9.04
CA VAL A 10 21.02 -0.95 7.73
C VAL A 10 19.97 -0.80 6.63
N ARG A 11 20.19 0.28 5.85
CA ARG A 11 19.84 0.52 4.44
C ARG A 11 18.39 0.80 4.07
N LEU A 12 18.14 2.10 3.83
CA LEU A 12 17.46 2.57 2.62
C LEU A 12 18.14 3.84 2.08
N GLU A 13 19.41 3.73 1.66
CA GLU A 13 20.03 4.68 0.72
C GLU A 13 20.22 3.97 -0.62
N LYS A 14 19.13 3.64 -1.32
CA LYS A 14 19.16 3.33 -2.77
C LYS A 14 17.78 3.50 -3.39
N THR A 15 17.47 4.68 -3.92
CA THR A 15 16.55 4.80 -5.07
C THR A 15 17.05 5.85 -6.05
N THR A 16 17.85 5.35 -7.01
CA THR A 16 17.85 5.72 -8.43
C THR A 16 17.59 7.19 -8.79
N HIS A 17 18.68 7.89 -9.09
CA HIS A 17 18.68 9.05 -9.97
C HIS A 17 18.43 8.57 -11.41
N ASP A 18 17.22 8.69 -11.95
CA ASP A 18 16.98 8.60 -13.40
C ASP A 18 15.78 9.47 -13.86
N ARG A 19 16.14 10.42 -14.75
CA ARG A 19 15.39 11.23 -15.74
C ARG A 19 13.95 11.67 -15.43
N SER A 20 13.78 12.98 -15.26
CA SER A 20 12.50 13.65 -15.06
C SER A 20 11.77 14.01 -16.37
N CYS A 21 10.52 13.59 -16.48
CA CYS A 21 9.48 14.29 -17.23
C CYS A 21 8.59 15.01 -16.20
N ASN A 22 8.89 16.30 -16.00
CA ASN A 22 8.36 17.15 -14.94
C ASN A 22 6.82 17.18 -14.89
N GLY A 23 6.25 16.69 -13.78
CA GLY A 23 4.89 16.97 -13.32
C GLY A 23 4.90 17.11 -11.80
N GLY A 24 3.95 17.86 -11.21
CA GLY A 24 3.98 18.20 -9.77
C GLY A 24 4.05 17.02 -8.80
N LEU A 25 3.62 15.82 -9.21
CA LEU A 25 3.76 14.60 -8.41
C LEU A 25 5.21 14.08 -8.31
N GLN A 26 6.09 14.49 -9.22
CA GLN A 26 7.50 14.12 -9.21
C GLN A 26 8.30 14.94 -8.20
N GLU A 27 7.88 16.18 -7.91
CA GLU A 27 8.43 16.97 -6.80
C GLU A 27 8.11 16.35 -5.45
N MET A 28 6.92 15.76 -5.30
CA MET A 28 6.54 15.06 -4.08
C MET A 28 7.47 13.86 -3.78
N LEU A 29 7.97 13.19 -4.81
CA LEU A 29 8.93 12.08 -4.67
C LEU A 29 10.37 12.52 -4.38
N GLN A 30 10.66 13.82 -4.43
CA GLN A 30 11.96 14.36 -3.98
C GLN A 30 12.01 14.54 -2.46
N MET A 31 10.87 14.46 -1.77
CA MET A 31 10.82 14.48 -0.31
C MET A 31 11.39 13.19 0.28
N PRO A 32 11.95 13.24 1.51
CA PRO A 32 12.36 12.02 2.22
C PRO A 32 11.20 11.03 2.35
N LEU A 33 11.50 9.73 2.23
CA LEU A 33 10.49 8.66 2.33
C LEU A 33 9.72 8.70 3.65
N ASP A 34 10.38 9.06 4.76
CA ASP A 34 9.72 9.16 6.06
C ASP A 34 8.59 10.19 6.07
N VAL A 35 8.78 11.33 5.39
CA VAL A 35 7.75 12.37 5.26
C VAL A 35 6.59 11.87 4.40
N LEU A 36 6.89 11.19 3.30
CA LEU A 36 5.88 10.58 2.44
C LEU A 36 5.05 9.53 3.20
N PHE A 37 5.72 8.68 3.97
CA PHE A 37 5.07 7.64 4.77
C PHE A 37 4.20 8.23 5.87
N GLU A 38 4.65 9.32 6.51
CA GLU A 38 3.82 10.05 7.48
C GLU A 38 2.55 10.59 6.82
N ILE A 39 2.65 11.24 5.66
CA ILE A 39 1.48 11.71 4.89
C ILE A 39 0.54 10.54 4.57
N PHE A 40 1.08 9.42 4.10
CA PHE A 40 0.29 8.26 3.69
C PHE A 40 -0.46 7.58 4.85
N ARG A 41 0.05 7.68 6.09
CA ARG A 41 -0.64 7.15 7.28
C ARG A 41 -1.93 7.89 7.61
N HIS A 42 -2.05 9.16 7.20
CA HIS A 42 -3.26 9.97 7.42
C HIS A 42 -4.31 9.78 6.31
N LEU A 43 -4.00 9.04 5.25
CA LEU A 43 -4.91 8.80 4.13
C LEU A 43 -5.83 7.60 4.39
N THR A 44 -6.91 7.50 3.61
CA THR A 44 -7.74 6.28 3.61
C THR A 44 -7.13 5.21 2.70
N PRO A 45 -7.44 3.92 2.92
CA PRO A 45 -7.08 2.82 2.02
C PRO A 45 -7.55 3.05 0.56
N GLY A 46 -8.67 3.74 0.35
CA GLY A 46 -9.13 4.10 -0.99
C GLY A 46 -8.23 5.13 -1.69
N ASP A 47 -7.73 6.10 -0.94
CA ASP A 47 -6.79 7.12 -1.45
C ASP A 47 -5.44 6.50 -1.77
N LEU A 48 -4.90 5.64 -0.89
CA LEU A 48 -3.66 4.92 -1.14
C LEU A 48 -3.77 4.00 -2.37
N LEU A 49 -4.91 3.33 -2.54
CA LEU A 49 -5.18 2.52 -3.71
C LEU A 49 -5.20 3.38 -4.98
N SER A 50 -5.81 4.56 -4.93
CA SER A 50 -5.86 5.50 -6.05
C SER A 50 -4.46 6.02 -6.40
N LEU A 51 -3.66 6.43 -5.40
CA LEU A 51 -2.27 6.84 -5.57
C LEU A 51 -1.40 5.74 -6.20
N SER A 52 -1.59 4.50 -5.77
CA SER A 52 -0.87 3.35 -6.34
C SER A 52 -1.22 3.08 -7.80
N ARG A 53 -2.40 3.51 -8.27
CA ARG A 53 -2.85 3.32 -9.66
C ARG A 53 -2.43 4.47 -10.58
N THR A 54 -2.35 5.69 -10.06
CA THR A 54 -2.06 6.89 -10.86
C THR A 54 -0.57 7.06 -11.15
N SER A 55 0.32 6.51 -10.32
CA SER A 55 1.77 6.73 -10.46
C SER A 55 2.59 5.46 -10.25
N LYS A 56 3.44 5.13 -11.23
CA LYS A 56 4.38 3.98 -11.16
C LYS A 56 5.31 4.02 -9.93
N PRO A 57 5.96 5.14 -9.57
CA PRO A 57 6.79 5.19 -8.37
C PRO A 57 5.99 5.01 -7.07
N PHE A 58 4.80 5.61 -6.94
CA PHE A 58 3.95 5.36 -5.75
C PHE A 58 3.51 3.91 -5.67
N ARG A 59 3.19 3.28 -6.82
CA ARG A 59 2.94 1.83 -6.86
C ARG A 59 4.12 1.03 -6.32
N GLY A 60 5.33 1.38 -6.76
CA GLY A 60 6.58 0.74 -6.33
C GLY A 60 6.84 0.88 -4.83
N LEU A 61 6.41 1.97 -4.20
CA LEU A 61 6.54 2.19 -2.75
C LEU A 61 5.42 1.53 -1.95
N LEU A 62 4.17 1.75 -2.36
CA LEU A 62 2.98 1.33 -1.60
C LEU A 62 2.68 -0.17 -1.71
N MET A 63 3.13 -0.86 -2.75
CA MET A 63 2.89 -2.30 -2.94
C MET A 63 4.02 -3.20 -2.39
N THR A 64 4.85 -2.68 -1.49
CA THR A 64 5.93 -3.43 -0.83
C THR A 64 5.46 -4.01 0.50
N ARG A 65 6.30 -4.83 1.13
CA ARG A 65 6.03 -5.32 2.49
C ARG A 65 6.29 -4.25 3.55
N GLU A 66 7.18 -3.30 3.27
CA GLU A 66 7.58 -2.20 4.18
C GLU A 66 6.42 -1.22 4.40
N SER A 67 5.60 -1.00 3.37
CA SER A 67 4.41 -0.17 3.45
C SER A 67 3.22 -0.85 4.16
N SER A 68 3.33 -2.12 4.59
CA SER A 68 2.22 -2.83 5.22
C SER A 68 1.73 -2.16 6.51
N SER A 69 2.62 -1.48 7.24
CA SER A 69 2.25 -0.69 8.42
C SER A 69 1.38 0.51 8.03
N ILE A 70 1.75 1.23 6.97
CA ILE A 70 1.01 2.38 6.43
C ILE A 70 -0.40 1.99 6.04
N TRP A 71 -0.58 0.85 5.37
CA TRP A 71 -1.92 0.39 5.02
C TRP A 71 -2.76 0.01 6.25
N LYS A 72 -2.14 -0.58 7.27
CA LYS A 72 -2.83 -0.89 8.53
C LYS A 72 -3.29 0.39 9.24
N ASP A 73 -2.42 1.40 9.29
CA ASP A 73 -2.75 2.71 9.87
C ASP A 73 -3.86 3.38 9.05
N SER A 74 -3.78 3.33 7.72
CA SER A 74 -4.80 3.87 6.83
C SER A 74 -6.18 3.25 7.05
N ARG A 75 -6.24 1.94 7.35
CA ARG A 75 -7.50 1.26 7.68
C ARG A 75 -8.14 1.86 8.92
N GLY A 76 -7.34 2.22 9.92
CA GLY A 76 -7.81 2.84 11.15
C GLY A 76 -8.49 4.20 10.93
N ASN A 77 -8.22 4.86 9.80
CA ASN A 77 -8.86 6.13 9.45
C ASN A 77 -10.29 5.96 8.92
N VAL A 78 -10.74 4.74 8.64
CA VAL A 78 -12.10 4.47 8.17
C VAL A 78 -12.94 3.95 9.33
N PRO A 79 -13.93 4.72 9.81
CA PRO A 79 -14.82 4.25 10.88
C PRO A 79 -15.62 3.03 10.42
N ASP A 80 -15.84 2.11 11.36
CA ASP A 80 -16.64 0.88 11.17
C ASP A 80 -16.14 -0.06 10.06
N MET A 81 -14.87 0.03 9.68
CA MET A 81 -14.29 -0.87 8.69
C MET A 81 -14.07 -2.27 9.27
N PRO A 82 -14.50 -3.34 8.58
CA PRO A 82 -14.30 -4.70 9.06
C PRO A 82 -12.81 -5.04 9.17
N ASP A 83 -12.50 -5.98 10.07
CA ASP A 83 -11.16 -6.52 10.16
C ASP A 83 -10.76 -7.22 8.86
N ARG A 84 -9.50 -7.04 8.48
CA ARG A 84 -8.92 -7.70 7.32
C ARG A 84 -8.86 -9.22 7.54
N PRO A 85 -9.41 -10.03 6.62
CA PRO A 85 -9.24 -11.47 6.65
C PRO A 85 -7.76 -11.87 6.57
N ALA A 86 -7.36 -12.87 7.37
CA ALA A 86 -5.95 -13.27 7.51
C ALA A 86 -5.26 -13.63 6.18
N PHE A 87 -6.02 -14.14 5.21
CA PHE A 87 -5.52 -14.58 3.90
C PHE A 87 -5.32 -13.45 2.88
N LEU A 88 -5.75 -12.20 3.17
CA LEU A 88 -5.58 -11.07 2.26
C LEU A 88 -4.42 -10.17 2.71
N SER A 89 -3.63 -9.66 1.77
CA SER A 89 -2.73 -8.56 2.07
C SER A 89 -3.50 -7.26 2.28
N GLU A 90 -2.92 -6.32 3.03
CA GLU A 90 -3.51 -5.01 3.27
C GLU A 90 -3.94 -4.28 1.97
N PRO A 91 -3.10 -4.21 0.91
CA PRO A 91 -3.49 -3.56 -0.35
C PRO A 91 -4.56 -4.35 -1.11
N ALA A 92 -4.55 -5.69 -1.03
CA ALA A 92 -5.56 -6.52 -1.67
C ALA A 92 -6.93 -6.35 -1.00
N TYR A 93 -6.96 -6.20 0.32
CA TYR A 93 -8.16 -5.90 1.08
C TYR A 93 -8.69 -4.49 0.76
N ALA A 94 -7.81 -3.48 0.70
CA ALA A 94 -8.20 -2.15 0.24
C ALA A 94 -8.77 -2.18 -1.18
N ASN A 95 -8.17 -2.96 -2.08
CA ASN A 95 -8.70 -3.15 -3.43
C ASN A 95 -10.06 -3.86 -3.46
N LEU A 96 -10.33 -4.76 -2.52
CA LEU A 96 -11.64 -5.41 -2.40
C LEU A 96 -12.71 -4.44 -1.90
N CYS A 97 -12.38 -3.58 -0.93
CA CYS A 97 -13.32 -2.65 -0.32
C CYS A 97 -13.58 -1.39 -1.17
N PHE A 98 -12.54 -0.84 -1.80
CA PHE A 98 -12.58 0.45 -2.51
C PHE A 98 -12.31 0.33 -4.02
N GLY A 99 -12.02 -0.87 -4.52
CA GLY A 99 -11.84 -1.09 -5.94
C GLY A 99 -13.17 -1.17 -6.68
N TYR A 100 -13.15 -0.78 -7.96
CA TYR A 100 -14.31 -0.89 -8.86
C TYR A 100 -14.49 -2.30 -9.46
N HIS A 101 -13.73 -3.29 -8.99
CA HIS A 101 -13.73 -4.64 -9.57
C HIS A 101 -14.53 -5.60 -8.68
N CYS A 102 -15.59 -6.16 -9.23
CA CYS A 102 -16.32 -7.27 -8.62
C CYS A 102 -15.42 -8.51 -8.49
N TYR A 103 -15.12 -8.93 -7.26
CA TYR A 103 -14.51 -10.24 -6.98
C TYR A 103 -15.59 -11.33 -7.01
N VAL A 104 -16.25 -11.51 -8.15
CA VAL A 104 -17.16 -12.65 -8.33
C VAL A 104 -16.28 -13.85 -8.69
N ARG A 105 -15.96 -14.69 -7.70
CA ARG A 105 -15.55 -16.06 -8.01
C ARG A 105 -16.77 -16.73 -8.61
N GLY A 106 -16.67 -17.10 -9.88
CA GLY A 106 -17.75 -17.71 -10.64
C GLY A 106 -18.43 -18.78 -9.81
N LEU A 107 -19.71 -18.59 -9.52
CA LEU A 107 -20.57 -19.66 -9.08
C LEU A 107 -20.65 -20.61 -10.28
N THR A 108 -19.83 -21.66 -10.28
CA THR A 108 -20.04 -22.78 -11.18
C THR A 108 -21.41 -23.32 -10.81
N THR A 109 -22.39 -23.09 -11.69
CA THR A 109 -23.75 -23.57 -11.54
C THR A 109 -23.71 -25.07 -11.28
N TYR A 110 -23.95 -25.47 -10.03
CA TYR A 110 -24.25 -26.86 -9.71
C TYR A 110 -25.55 -27.17 -10.43
N LYS A 111 -25.40 -27.93 -11.51
CA LYS A 111 -26.45 -28.48 -12.36
C LYS A 111 -27.64 -28.93 -11.51
N THR A 112 -28.74 -28.18 -11.56
CA THR A 112 -30.03 -28.65 -11.03
C THR A 112 -30.46 -29.82 -11.91
N LEU A 113 -30.29 -31.04 -11.41
CA LEU A 113 -31.00 -32.21 -11.90
C LEU A 113 -32.30 -32.32 -11.09
N TYR A 114 -33.38 -31.85 -11.69
CA TYR A 114 -34.73 -32.37 -11.52
C TYR A 114 -35.43 -32.29 -12.88
#